data_AF-A0A974PG51-F1
#
_entry.id   AF-A0A974PG51-F1
#
_cell.length_a   1.000
_cell.length_b   1.000
_cell.length_c   1.000
_cell.angle_alpha   90.00
_cell.angle_beta   90.00
_cell.angle_gamma   90.00
#
_symmetry.space_group_name_H-M   'P 1'
#
loop_
_entity.id
_entity.type
_entity.pdbx_description
1 polymer ?
#
loop_
_entity_poly.entity_id
_entity_poly.type
_entity_poly.pdbx_seq_one_letter_code
_entity_poly.pdbx_strand_id
1 'polypeptide(L)'
;MGQIKHIPNILSALRILCSLLLLALQPLSAMFLGLYLICGASDVLDGYVARKTNSTSSLGASIDSVADVVFITVLLVVFLPILQLSLWVICWIAAIALIRLGSLLVGYVKYHALSFLHTYANKATGLALFSFPFLYSISGLTTTSIIICGLASCSAIEELLINIQSKELLRDDAGWMFRK
;
A
#
# COMPACT_ATOMS: atom_id res chain seq x y z
N MET A 1 -16.94 -30.15 -9.98
CA MET A 1 -15.56 -29.61 -9.83
C MET A 1 -15.38 -28.19 -10.40
N GLY A 2 -16.43 -27.35 -10.41
CA GLY A 2 -16.39 -26.02 -11.07
C GLY A 2 -16.52 -24.79 -10.16
N GLN A 3 -16.84 -24.94 -8.87
CA GLN A 3 -17.15 -23.79 -8.02
C GLN A 3 -15.95 -23.11 -7.35
N ILE A 4 -14.82 -23.80 -7.20
CA ILE A 4 -13.65 -23.28 -6.45
C ILE A 4 -12.91 -22.18 -7.25
N LYS A 5 -13.02 -22.17 -8.58
CA LYS A 5 -12.36 -21.18 -9.45
C LYS A 5 -13.02 -19.79 -9.41
N HIS A 6 -14.25 -19.67 -8.94
CA HIS A 6 -15.01 -18.41 -8.96
C HIS A 6 -14.97 -17.66 -7.62
N ILE A 7 -14.51 -18.29 -6.54
CA ILE A 7 -14.47 -17.68 -5.20
C ILE A 7 -13.61 -16.41 -5.17
N PRO A 8 -12.39 -16.38 -5.75
CA PRO A 8 -11.59 -15.15 -5.81
C PRO A 8 -12.32 -14.04 -6.57
N ASN A 9 -12.95 -14.35 -7.70
CA ASN A 9 -13.67 -13.35 -8.50
C ASN A 9 -14.87 -12.76 -7.75
N ILE A 10 -15.58 -13.56 -6.96
CA ILE A 10 -16.70 -13.08 -6.14
C ILE A 10 -16.19 -12.15 -5.03
N LEU A 11 -15.05 -12.47 -4.41
CA LEU A 11 -14.42 -11.62 -3.40
C LEU A 11 -13.98 -10.28 -4.00
N SER A 12 -13.32 -10.27 -5.16
CA SER A 12 -12.91 -9.03 -5.83
C SER A 12 -14.13 -8.19 -6.27
N ALA A 13 -15.20 -8.84 -6.76
CA ALA A 13 -16.46 -8.15 -7.10
C ALA A 13 -17.17 -7.55 -5.88
N LEU A 14 -17.18 -8.30 -4.76
CA LEU A 14 -17.71 -7.81 -3.49
C LEU A 14 -16.88 -6.61 -3.00
N ARG A 15 -15.55 -6.66 -3.14
CA ARG A 15 -14.66 -5.55 -2.78
C ARG A 15 -14.95 -4.29 -3.59
N ILE A 16 -15.23 -4.39 -4.89
CA ILE A 16 -15.68 -3.24 -5.69
C ILE A 16 -16.96 -2.64 -5.09
N LEU A 17 -17.96 -3.47 -4.80
CA LEU A 17 -19.23 -3.01 -4.24
C LEU A 17 -19.03 -2.37 -2.85
N CYS A 18 -18.29 -3.01 -1.96
CA CYS A 18 -17.97 -2.48 -0.64
C CYS A 18 -17.15 -1.18 -0.73
N SER A 19 -16.22 -1.08 -1.69
CA SER A 19 -15.46 0.14 -1.94
C SER A 19 -16.39 1.27 -2.34
N LEU A 20 -17.31 1.05 -3.29
CA LEU A 20 -18.27 2.08 -3.68
C LEU A 20 -19.20 2.51 -2.54
N LEU A 21 -19.58 1.57 -1.65
CA LEU A 21 -20.36 1.89 -0.45
C LEU A 21 -19.61 2.82 0.52
N LEU A 22 -18.27 2.83 0.55
CA LEU A 22 -17.50 3.76 1.37
C LEU A 22 -17.76 5.23 0.99
N LEU A 23 -18.10 5.53 -0.27
CA LEU A 23 -18.44 6.89 -0.71
C LEU A 23 -19.71 7.43 -0.06
N ALA A 24 -20.64 6.54 0.32
CA ALA A 24 -21.91 6.91 0.94
C ALA A 24 -21.81 7.04 2.47
N LEU A 25 -20.70 6.60 3.08
CA LEU A 25 -20.49 6.63 4.52
C LEU A 25 -19.73 7.90 4.93
N GLN A 26 -20.04 8.40 6.13
CA GLN A 26 -19.27 9.50 6.69
C GLN A 26 -17.82 9.05 6.94
N PRO A 27 -16.82 9.80 6.44
CA PRO A 27 -15.41 9.45 6.62
C PRO A 27 -15.08 9.27 8.11
N LEU A 28 -14.29 8.23 8.43
CA LEU A 28 -13.84 7.91 9.80
C LEU A 28 -14.94 7.52 10.80
N SER A 29 -16.20 7.41 10.38
CA SER A 29 -17.25 6.82 11.22
C SER A 29 -16.93 5.35 11.54
N ALA A 30 -17.49 4.82 12.62
CA ALA A 30 -17.29 3.41 12.99
C ALA A 30 -17.72 2.45 11.86
N MET A 31 -18.80 2.78 11.14
CA MET A 31 -19.26 2.02 9.99
C MET A 31 -18.28 2.09 8.82
N PHE A 32 -17.71 3.28 8.54
CA PHE A 32 -16.70 3.45 7.51
C PHE A 32 -15.45 2.61 7.81
N LEU A 33 -14.93 2.69 9.04
CA LEU A 33 -13.75 1.94 9.48
C LEU A 33 -13.99 0.42 9.44
N GLY A 34 -15.19 -0.03 9.85
CA GLY A 34 -15.58 -1.44 9.76
C GLY A 34 -15.61 -1.94 8.31
N LEU A 35 -16.26 -1.20 7.41
CA LEU A 35 -16.34 -1.58 6.00
C LEU A 35 -14.99 -1.51 5.30
N TYR A 36 -14.16 -0.52 5.65
CA TYR A 36 -12.78 -0.40 5.17
C TYR A 36 -11.95 -1.64 5.53
N LEU A 37 -12.04 -2.13 6.77
CA LEU A 37 -11.36 -3.36 7.19
C LEU A 37 -11.86 -4.58 6.43
N ILE A 38 -13.16 -4.68 6.18
CA ILE A 38 -13.73 -5.78 5.38
C ILE A 38 -13.17 -5.75 3.95
N CYS A 39 -13.06 -4.56 3.34
CA CYS A 39 -12.46 -4.41 2.01
C CYS A 39 -11.00 -4.89 1.99
N GLY A 40 -10.17 -4.39 2.92
CA GLY A 40 -8.76 -4.79 2.99
C GLY A 40 -8.55 -6.24 3.41
N ALA A 41 -9.42 -6.80 4.25
CA ALA A 41 -9.36 -8.22 4.60
C ALA A 41 -9.74 -9.11 3.40
N SER A 42 -10.66 -8.66 2.56
CA SER A 42 -11.09 -9.40 1.36
C SER A 42 -9.95 -9.56 0.35
N ASP A 43 -9.08 -8.55 0.19
CA ASP A 43 -7.84 -8.59 -0.63
C ASP A 43 -6.79 -9.58 -0.12
N VAL A 44 -6.67 -9.72 1.20
CA VAL A 44 -5.74 -10.71 1.76
C VAL A 44 -6.31 -12.12 1.57
N LEU A 45 -7.63 -12.26 1.72
CA LEU A 45 -8.32 -13.54 1.63
C LEU A 45 -8.40 -14.07 0.20
N ASP A 46 -8.71 -13.24 -0.80
CA ASP A 46 -8.75 -13.68 -2.20
C ASP A 46 -7.35 -14.10 -2.70
N GLY A 47 -6.31 -13.35 -2.36
CA GLY A 47 -4.91 -13.70 -2.64
C GLY A 47 -4.48 -14.99 -1.95
N TYR A 48 -4.87 -15.20 -0.68
CA TYR A 48 -4.58 -16.45 0.04
C TYR A 48 -5.30 -17.65 -0.58
N VAL A 49 -6.59 -17.51 -0.90
CA VAL A 49 -7.40 -18.57 -1.51
C VAL A 49 -6.88 -18.91 -2.90
N ALA A 50 -6.53 -17.92 -3.73
CA ALA A 50 -5.98 -18.13 -5.06
C ALA A 50 -4.66 -18.92 -5.03
N ARG A 51 -3.76 -18.59 -4.08
CA ARG A 51 -2.49 -19.33 -3.89
C ARG A 51 -2.72 -20.75 -3.41
N LYS A 52 -3.62 -20.96 -2.45
CA LYS A 52 -3.88 -22.29 -1.88
C LYS A 52 -4.58 -23.24 -2.85
N THR A 53 -5.40 -22.70 -3.75
CA THR A 53 -6.21 -23.49 -4.69
C THR A 53 -5.56 -23.67 -6.06
N ASN A 54 -4.35 -23.14 -6.30
CA ASN A 54 -3.70 -23.06 -7.61
C ASN A 54 -4.66 -22.57 -8.73
N SER A 55 -5.66 -21.78 -8.36
CA SER A 55 -6.74 -21.34 -9.24
C SER A 55 -6.52 -19.90 -9.70
N THR A 56 -5.26 -19.58 -10.05
CA THR A 56 -4.91 -18.31 -10.66
C THR A 56 -5.43 -18.30 -12.10
N SER A 57 -6.34 -17.38 -12.41
CA SER A 57 -6.84 -17.17 -13.78
C SER A 57 -6.50 -15.75 -14.22
N SER A 58 -6.19 -15.57 -15.51
CA SER A 58 -5.89 -14.25 -16.08
C SER A 58 -7.05 -13.26 -15.92
N LEU A 59 -8.28 -13.76 -16.05
CA LEU A 59 -9.50 -12.98 -15.83
C LEU A 59 -9.65 -12.56 -14.36
N GLY A 60 -9.42 -13.48 -13.41
CA GLY A 60 -9.49 -13.15 -11.98
C GLY A 60 -8.44 -12.11 -11.58
N ALA A 61 -7.20 -12.26 -12.04
CA ALA A 61 -6.14 -11.28 -11.79
C ALA A 61 -6.46 -9.89 -12.36
N SER A 62 -7.14 -9.83 -13.51
CA SER A 62 -7.57 -8.55 -14.11
C SER A 62 -8.67 -7.88 -13.28
N ILE A 63 -9.66 -8.64 -12.81
CA ILE A 63 -10.74 -8.13 -11.96
C ILE A 63 -10.18 -7.64 -10.61
N ASP A 64 -9.24 -8.38 -10.05
CA ASP A 64 -8.52 -8.04 -8.82
C ASP A 64 -7.77 -6.70 -8.95
N SER A 65 -7.03 -6.52 -10.05
CA SER A 65 -6.36 -5.24 -10.34
C SER A 65 -7.34 -4.08 -10.49
N VAL A 66 -8.51 -4.31 -11.10
CA VAL A 66 -9.56 -3.28 -11.20
C VAL A 66 -10.13 -2.96 -9.83
N ALA A 67 -10.38 -3.97 -9.01
CA ALA A 67 -10.89 -3.79 -7.65
C ALA A 67 -9.90 -3.00 -6.76
N ASP A 68 -8.60 -3.24 -6.90
CA ASP A 68 -7.54 -2.45 -6.23
C ASP A 68 -7.59 -0.98 -6.62
N VAL A 69 -7.65 -0.71 -7.93
CA VAL A 69 -7.69 0.66 -8.45
C VAL A 69 -8.96 1.37 -7.97
N VAL A 70 -10.11 0.69 -7.99
CA VAL A 70 -11.37 1.25 -7.48
C VAL A 70 -11.27 1.56 -6.00
N PHE A 71 -10.76 0.62 -5.19
CA PHE A 71 -10.59 0.81 -3.75
C PHE A 71 -9.69 2.02 -3.46
N ILE A 72 -8.49 2.07 -4.05
CA ILE A 72 -7.56 3.20 -3.88
C ILE A 72 -8.19 4.51 -4.33
N THR A 73 -8.89 4.52 -5.48
CA THR A 73 -9.55 5.73 -6.00
C THR A 73 -10.63 6.24 -5.05
N VAL A 74 -11.47 5.35 -4.51
CA VAL A 74 -12.50 5.73 -3.54
C VAL A 74 -11.86 6.31 -2.28
N LEU A 75 -10.81 5.69 -1.74
CA LEU A 75 -10.11 6.22 -0.58
C LEU A 75 -9.54 7.60 -0.86
N LEU A 76 -8.94 7.83 -2.02
CA LEU A 76 -8.44 9.15 -2.41
C LEU A 76 -9.57 10.18 -2.47
N VAL A 77 -10.70 9.86 -3.10
CA VAL A 77 -11.86 10.76 -3.19
C VAL A 77 -12.42 11.11 -1.80
N VAL A 78 -12.44 10.15 -0.88
CA VAL A 78 -12.94 10.34 0.49
C VAL A 78 -11.96 11.13 1.35
N PHE A 79 -10.66 10.80 1.29
CA PHE A 79 -9.66 11.37 2.19
C PHE A 79 -9.13 12.72 1.71
N LEU A 80 -8.91 12.92 0.41
CA LEU A 80 -8.32 14.15 -0.13
C LEU A 80 -9.02 15.45 0.33
N PRO A 81 -10.37 15.55 0.41
CA PRO A 81 -11.02 16.77 0.90
C PRO A 81 -10.94 16.96 2.43
N ILE A 82 -10.75 15.89 3.21
CA ILE A 82 -10.66 15.97 4.68
C ILE A 82 -9.22 16.14 5.18
N LEU A 83 -8.23 15.82 4.35
CA LEU A 83 -6.81 15.94 4.67
C LEU A 83 -6.36 17.40 4.58
N GLN A 84 -6.52 18.13 5.68
CA GLN A 84 -5.92 19.47 5.83
C GLN A 84 -4.44 19.36 6.21
N LEU A 85 -3.62 18.94 5.25
CA LEU A 85 -2.18 18.79 5.45
C LEU A 85 -1.52 20.15 5.67
N SER A 86 -0.81 20.27 6.80
CA SER A 86 0.02 21.44 7.06
C SER A 86 1.21 21.50 6.09
N LEU A 87 1.68 22.70 5.77
CA LEU A 87 2.78 22.90 4.82
C LEU A 87 4.03 22.08 5.16
N TRP A 88 4.37 21.96 6.46
CA TRP A 88 5.52 21.17 6.90
C TRP A 88 5.38 19.67 6.57
N VAL A 89 4.16 19.10 6.63
CA VAL A 89 3.90 17.70 6.23
C VAL A 89 4.11 17.54 4.73
N ILE A 90 3.62 18.49 3.93
CA ILE A 90 3.76 18.48 2.48
C ILE A 90 5.25 18.55 2.10
N CYS A 91 6.02 19.44 2.71
CA CYS A 91 7.47 19.53 2.51
C CYS A 91 8.19 18.23 2.89
N TRP A 92 7.77 17.56 3.96
CA TRP A 92 8.36 16.29 4.39
C TRP A 92 8.05 15.17 3.40
N ILE A 93 6.78 15.04 2.97
CA ILE A 93 6.39 14.07 1.93
C ILE A 93 7.17 14.32 0.63
N ALA A 94 7.33 15.59 0.22
CA ALA A 94 8.12 15.95 -0.94
C ALA A 94 9.59 15.55 -0.80
N ALA A 95 10.20 15.75 0.37
CA ALA A 95 11.57 15.30 0.65
C ALA A 95 11.71 13.78 0.55
N ILE A 96 10.76 13.02 1.12
CA ILE A 96 10.74 11.54 1.02
C ILE A 96 10.62 11.11 -0.45
N ALA A 97 9.74 11.75 -1.22
CA ALA A 97 9.56 11.47 -2.64
C ALA A 97 10.85 11.73 -3.43
N LEU A 98 11.57 12.83 -3.15
CA LEU A 98 12.86 13.13 -3.78
C LEU A 98 13.91 12.06 -3.46
N ILE A 99 13.98 11.59 -2.22
CA ILE A 99 14.91 10.50 -1.83
C ILE A 99 14.59 9.21 -2.61
N ARG A 100 13.30 8.85 -2.72
CA ARG A 100 12.88 7.66 -3.47
C ARG A 100 13.16 7.78 -4.96
N LEU A 101 12.90 8.95 -5.56
CA LEU A 101 13.25 9.21 -6.96
C LEU A 101 14.77 9.11 -7.17
N GLY A 102 15.57 9.66 -6.26
CA GLY A 102 17.02 9.50 -6.29
C GLY A 102 17.46 8.04 -6.22
N SER A 103 16.84 7.25 -5.33
CA SER A 103 17.08 5.81 -5.21
C SER A 103 16.77 5.06 -6.51
N LEU A 104 15.62 5.34 -7.12
CA LEU A 104 15.21 4.77 -8.41
C LEU A 104 16.18 5.16 -9.53
N LEU A 105 16.66 6.41 -9.57
CA LEU A 105 17.65 6.86 -10.56
C LEU A 105 18.99 6.15 -10.39
N VAL A 106 19.48 5.99 -9.16
CA VAL A 106 20.71 5.23 -8.88
C VAL A 106 20.55 3.78 -9.33
N GLY A 107 19.41 3.15 -9.02
CA GLY A 107 19.09 1.81 -9.49
C GLY A 107 19.05 1.71 -11.01
N TYR A 108 18.40 2.68 -11.68
CA TYR A 108 18.29 2.71 -13.12
C TYR A 108 19.66 2.89 -13.81
N VAL A 109 20.50 3.80 -13.33
CA VAL A 109 21.85 4.02 -13.90
C VAL A 109 22.75 2.80 -13.70
N LYS A 110 22.62 2.12 -12.55
CA LYS A 110 23.52 1.02 -12.17
C LYS A 110 23.11 -0.34 -12.76
N TYR A 111 21.81 -0.60 -12.86
CA TYR A 111 21.28 -1.90 -13.28
C TYR A 111 20.51 -1.84 -14.62
N HIS A 112 20.39 -0.66 -15.24
CA HIS A 112 19.56 -0.42 -16.44
C HIS A 112 18.11 -0.92 -16.29
N ALA A 113 17.61 -0.99 -15.07
CA ALA A 113 16.29 -1.48 -14.72
C ALA A 113 15.71 -0.69 -13.54
N LEU A 114 14.39 -0.56 -13.49
CA LEU A 114 13.71 0.07 -12.34
C LEU A 114 13.87 -0.82 -11.10
N SER A 115 14.62 -0.36 -10.11
CA SER A 115 14.87 -1.09 -8.87
C SER A 115 13.77 -0.86 -7.84
N PHE A 116 12.61 -1.48 -8.07
CA PHE A 116 11.57 -1.55 -7.05
C PHE A 116 11.95 -2.60 -5.99
N LEU A 117 12.72 -2.19 -4.98
CA LEU A 117 13.10 -3.07 -3.86
C LEU A 117 11.94 -3.25 -2.88
N HIS A 118 11.58 -4.50 -2.59
CA HIS A 118 10.52 -4.84 -1.65
C HIS A 118 11.10 -5.17 -0.26
N THR A 119 11.72 -4.18 0.38
CA THR A 119 12.30 -4.36 1.73
C THR A 119 11.24 -4.55 2.81
N TYR A 120 11.64 -5.12 3.96
CA TYR A 120 10.75 -5.21 5.12
C TYR A 120 10.27 -3.82 5.60
N ALA A 121 11.11 -2.77 5.50
CA ALA A 121 10.68 -1.41 5.82
C ALA A 121 9.62 -0.86 4.85
N ASN A 122 9.69 -1.21 3.56
CA ASN A 122 8.66 -0.87 2.59
C ASN A 122 7.32 -1.54 2.94
N LYS A 123 7.35 -2.81 3.35
CA LYS A 123 6.16 -3.53 3.83
C LYS A 123 5.58 -2.90 5.11
N ALA A 124 6.43 -2.53 6.06
CA ALA A 124 6.02 -1.86 7.29
C ALA A 124 5.38 -0.48 7.01
N THR A 125 5.98 0.29 6.10
CA THR A 125 5.43 1.59 5.66
C THR A 125 4.08 1.42 4.98
N GLY A 126 3.92 0.41 4.12
CA GLY A 126 2.64 0.07 3.50
C GLY A 126 1.57 -0.29 4.53
N LEU A 127 1.91 -1.08 5.55
CA LEU A 127 0.99 -1.42 6.64
C LEU A 127 0.60 -0.19 7.48
N ALA A 128 1.56 0.70 7.75
CA ALA A 128 1.31 1.95 8.45
C ALA A 128 0.36 2.88 7.66
N LEU A 129 0.56 2.99 6.35
CA LEU A 129 -0.34 3.71 5.44
C LEU A 129 -1.73 3.07 5.40
N PHE A 130 -1.83 1.75 5.33
CA PHE A 130 -3.13 1.06 5.40
C PHE A 130 -3.85 1.30 6.75
N SER A 131 -3.09 1.48 7.82
CA SER A 131 -3.62 1.79 9.15
C SER A 131 -3.95 3.28 9.34
N PHE A 132 -3.72 4.12 8.33
CA PHE A 132 -3.92 5.57 8.39
C PHE A 132 -5.30 6.00 8.89
N PRO A 133 -6.44 5.47 8.40
CA PRO A 133 -7.76 5.90 8.85
C PRO A 133 -7.98 5.69 10.37
N PHE A 134 -7.42 4.61 10.92
CA PHE A 134 -7.50 4.30 12.34
C PHE A 134 -6.64 5.24 13.18
N LEU A 135 -5.38 5.43 12.76
CA LEU A 135 -4.46 6.32 13.46
C LEU A 135 -4.96 7.77 13.43
N TYR A 136 -5.49 8.21 12.29
CA TYR A 136 -6.10 9.53 12.14
C TYR A 136 -7.28 9.70 13.10
N SER A 137 -8.16 8.69 13.19
CA SER A 137 -9.34 8.75 14.05
C SER A 137 -9.01 8.81 15.55
N ILE A 138 -7.89 8.20 15.99
CA ILE A 138 -7.53 8.12 17.42
C ILE A 138 -6.62 9.28 17.83
N SER A 139 -5.63 9.61 17.02
CA SER A 139 -4.50 10.48 17.39
C SER A 139 -4.45 11.82 16.64
N GLY A 140 -5.35 12.02 15.68
CA GLY A 140 -5.40 13.19 14.82
C GLY A 140 -4.36 13.18 13.69
N LEU A 141 -4.46 14.18 12.81
CA LEU A 141 -3.67 14.26 11.58
C LEU A 141 -2.17 14.45 11.84
N THR A 142 -1.80 15.32 12.79
CA THR A 142 -0.41 15.67 13.07
C THR A 142 0.41 14.47 13.53
N THR A 143 -0.07 13.77 14.57
CA THR A 143 0.62 12.60 15.14
C THR A 143 0.74 11.47 14.11
N THR A 144 -0.37 11.19 13.40
CA THR A 144 -0.39 10.18 12.34
C THR A 144 0.62 10.50 11.23
N SER A 145 0.70 11.77 10.81
CA SER A 145 1.64 12.22 9.78
C SER A 145 3.09 12.06 10.23
N ILE A 146 3.43 12.34 11.49
CA ILE A 146 4.78 12.15 12.04
C ILE A 146 5.17 10.67 12.01
N ILE A 147 4.28 9.78 12.46
CA ILE A 147 4.54 8.34 12.50
C ILE A 147 4.78 7.80 11.09
N ILE A 148 3.87 8.12 10.15
CA ILE A 148 3.95 7.63 8.77
C ILE A 148 5.15 8.23 8.03
N CYS A 149 5.36 9.55 8.12
CA CYS A 149 6.50 10.20 7.45
C CYS A 149 7.85 9.73 8.04
N GLY A 150 7.92 9.49 9.35
CA GLY A 150 9.10 8.93 10.00
C GLY A 150 9.44 7.54 9.46
N LEU A 151 8.47 6.62 9.47
CA LEU A 151 8.65 5.27 8.90
C LEU A 151 9.00 5.31 7.41
N ALA A 152 8.31 6.14 6.64
CA ALA A 152 8.55 6.30 5.21
C ALA A 152 9.94 6.88 4.90
N SER A 153 10.44 7.79 5.75
CA SER A 153 11.80 8.36 5.64
C SER A 153 12.84 7.27 5.88
N CYS A 154 12.71 6.49 6.96
CA CYS A 154 13.60 5.37 7.25
C CYS A 154 13.63 4.37 6.09
N SER A 155 12.46 4.03 5.56
CA SER A 155 12.32 3.11 4.43
C SER A 155 12.95 3.65 3.14
N ALA A 156 12.78 4.95 2.85
CA ALA A 156 13.35 5.57 1.66
C ALA A 156 14.89 5.64 1.72
N ILE A 157 15.44 5.92 2.91
CA ILE A 157 16.89 5.93 3.15
C ILE A 157 17.46 4.52 3.02
N GLU A 158 16.80 3.51 3.60
CA GLU A 158 17.22 2.11 3.47
C GLU A 158 17.30 1.68 2.00
N GLU A 159 16.26 1.99 1.22
CA GLU A 159 16.21 1.67 -0.21
C GLU A 159 17.36 2.33 -0.99
N LEU A 160 17.64 3.61 -0.71
CA LEU A 160 18.76 4.33 -1.30
C LEU A 160 20.11 3.71 -0.95
N LEU A 161 20.33 3.38 0.32
CA LEU A 161 21.58 2.77 0.78
C LEU A 161 21.82 1.40 0.13
N ILE A 162 20.78 0.58 0.00
CA ILE A 162 20.89 -0.73 -0.67
C ILE A 162 21.28 -0.54 -2.13
N ASN A 163 20.61 0.33 -2.87
CA ASN A 163 20.94 0.61 -4.28
C ASN A 163 22.38 1.10 -4.47
N ILE A 164 22.90 1.91 -3.53
CA ILE A 164 24.30 2.36 -3.57
C ILE A 164 25.26 1.20 -3.32
N GLN A 165 25.01 0.36 -2.29
CA GLN A 165 25.95 -0.65 -1.82
C GLN A 165 25.92 -1.98 -2.60
N SER A 166 24.76 -2.41 -3.09
CA SER A 166 24.61 -3.75 -3.69
C SER A 166 25.27 -3.82 -5.06
N LYS A 167 26.05 -4.85 -5.36
CA LYS A 167 26.66 -5.02 -6.70
C LYS A 167 25.66 -5.57 -7.73
N GLU A 168 24.60 -6.22 -7.26
CA GLU A 168 23.56 -6.85 -8.08
C GLU A 168 22.17 -6.45 -7.58
N LEU A 169 21.19 -6.44 -8.49
CA LEU A 169 19.82 -6.06 -8.21
C LEU A 169 19.04 -7.23 -7.57
N LEU A 170 19.02 -7.29 -6.24
CA LEU A 170 18.15 -8.20 -5.50
C LEU A 170 16.82 -7.49 -5.19
N ARG A 171 15.72 -7.93 -5.82
CA ARG A 171 14.39 -7.30 -5.66
C ARG A 171 13.75 -7.62 -4.29
N ASP A 172 14.02 -8.81 -3.76
CA ASP A 172 13.62 -9.27 -2.44
C ASP A 172 14.83 -9.25 -1.50
N ASP A 173 15.09 -8.09 -0.89
CA ASP A 173 16.12 -7.94 0.13
C ASP A 173 15.45 -7.74 1.49
N ALA A 174 15.91 -8.45 2.52
CA ALA A 174 15.47 -8.24 3.89
C ALA A 174 15.73 -6.79 4.36
N GLY A 175 16.68 -6.10 3.72
CA GLY A 175 17.09 -4.76 4.13
C GLY A 175 18.17 -4.82 5.21
N TRP A 176 19.01 -3.80 5.25
CA TRP A 176 20.20 -3.78 6.12
C TRP A 176 19.81 -3.80 7.60
N MET A 177 18.65 -3.26 7.95
CA MET A 177 18.15 -3.23 9.34
C MET A 177 17.78 -4.61 9.90
N PHE A 178 17.58 -5.61 9.03
CA PHE A 178 17.19 -6.97 9.39
C PHE A 178 18.23 -8.04 9.01
N ARG A 179 19.35 -7.66 8.39
CA ARG A 179 20.51 -8.54 8.21
C ARG A 179 21.31 -8.57 9.51
N LYS A 180 21.11 -9.63 10.31
CA LYS A 180 22.00 -9.98 11.43
C LYS A 180 23.38 -10.37 10.93
#